data_AF-A0A4U1LZ69-F1
#
_entry.id   AF-A0A4U1LZ69-F1
#
_cell.length_a   1.000
_cell.length_b   1.000
_cell.length_c   1.000
_cell.angle_alpha   90.00
_cell.angle_beta   90.00
_cell.angle_gamma   90.00
#
_symmetry.space_group_name_H-M   'P 1'
#
loop_
_entity.id
_entity.type
_entity.pdbx_description
1 polymer ?
#
loop_
_entity_poly.entity_id
_entity_poly.type
_entity_poly.pdbx_seq_one_letter_code
_entity_poly.pdbx_strand_id
1 'polypeptide(L)'
;LSVCQQMMKRFPRAKKVITTLRGSLSASHNTWAGVLYDGETMYKSPEYQITHIVDRVGGGDSFMGGLIYGLLKYPEDDQNALNFAVAASCLKHTIKGDANLATVDEVEKLMSGDASGRVAR
;
A
#
# COMPACT_ATOMS: atom_id res chain seq x y z
N LEU A 1 -8.08 1.94 14.25
CA LEU A 1 -9.52 2.18 13.96
C LEU A 1 -10.00 3.50 14.54
N SER A 2 -9.93 3.72 15.86
CA SER A 2 -10.29 5.03 16.45
C SER A 2 -9.41 6.19 15.97
N VAL A 3 -8.15 5.92 15.62
CA VAL A 3 -7.20 6.95 15.16
C VAL A 3 -7.67 7.61 13.86
N CYS A 4 -8.13 6.86 12.86
CA CYS A 4 -8.60 7.43 11.58
C CYS A 4 -9.80 8.37 11.81
N GLN A 5 -10.76 7.95 12.63
CA GLN A 5 -11.91 8.77 13.01
C GLN A 5 -11.51 10.01 13.80
N GLN A 6 -10.56 9.89 14.73
CA GLN A 6 -10.03 11.03 15.47
C GLN A 6 -9.29 12.02 14.56
N MET A 7 -8.55 11.54 13.56
CA MET A 7 -7.88 12.39 12.59
C MET A 7 -8.88 13.16 11.74
N MET A 8 -9.97 12.54 11.28
CA MET A 8 -11.02 13.28 10.55
C MET A 8 -11.73 14.32 11.41
N LYS A 9 -12.00 14.01 12.69
CA LYS A 9 -12.53 15.00 13.64
C LYS A 9 -11.56 16.17 13.83
N ARG A 10 -10.26 15.90 13.89
CA ARG A 10 -9.22 16.92 14.06
C ARG A 10 -9.01 17.77 12.80
N PHE A 11 -9.17 17.16 11.63
CA PHE A 11 -8.95 17.76 10.31
C PHE A 11 -10.21 17.65 9.45
N PRO A 12 -11.23 18.51 9.68
CA PRO A 12 -12.56 18.36 9.07
C PRO A 12 -12.59 18.57 7.54
N ARG A 13 -11.51 19.08 6.94
CA ARG A 13 -11.35 19.20 5.48
C ARG A 13 -10.75 17.95 4.83
N ALA A 14 -10.22 17.01 5.63
CA ALA A 14 -9.68 15.76 5.12
C ALA A 14 -10.83 14.86 4.68
N LYS A 15 -10.85 14.49 3.39
CA LYS A 15 -11.86 13.57 2.84
C LYS A 15 -11.50 12.11 3.07
N LYS A 16 -10.21 11.81 3.22
CA LYS A 16 -9.69 10.45 3.36
C LYS A 16 -8.53 10.45 4.34
N VAL A 17 -8.44 9.43 5.18
CA VAL A 17 -7.32 9.18 6.08
C VAL A 17 -6.77 7.80 5.79
N ILE A 18 -5.49 7.73 5.43
CA ILE A 18 -4.85 6.49 4.99
C ILE A 18 -3.60 6.25 5.83
N THR A 19 -3.33 4.99 6.15
CA THR A 19 -2.10 4.59 6.84
C THR A 19 -1.64 3.21 6.39
N THR A 20 -0.32 3.01 6.37
CA THR A 20 0.29 1.70 6.15
C THR A 20 0.38 0.94 7.47
N LEU A 21 0.18 -0.37 7.43
CA LEU A 21 0.41 -1.29 8.53
C LEU A 21 1.65 -2.13 8.20
N ARG A 22 2.69 -2.01 9.02
CA ARG A 22 3.93 -2.79 8.88
C ARG A 22 4.15 -3.65 10.12
N GLY A 23 4.15 -4.96 9.95
CA GLY A 23 4.70 -5.90 10.93
C GLY A 23 6.18 -6.13 10.65
N SER A 24 7.06 -5.90 11.62
CA SER A 24 8.49 -6.20 11.45
C SER A 24 8.83 -7.51 12.13
N LEU A 25 9.01 -8.57 11.33
CA LEU A 25 9.39 -9.90 11.83
C LEU A 25 10.92 -10.03 11.90
N SER A 26 11.62 -9.54 10.87
CA SER A 26 13.08 -9.41 10.84
C SER A 26 13.52 -8.29 9.88
N ALA A 27 14.83 -8.07 9.75
CA ALA A 27 15.36 -7.11 8.77
C ALA A 27 15.02 -7.49 7.31
N SER A 28 14.88 -8.79 7.03
CA SER A 28 14.57 -9.33 5.69
C SER A 28 13.10 -9.70 5.52
N HIS A 29 12.33 -9.77 6.60
CA HIS A 29 10.93 -10.21 6.59
C HIS A 29 10.01 -9.20 7.29
N ASN A 30 9.15 -8.55 6.52
CA ASN A 30 8.06 -7.72 7.06
C ASN A 30 6.70 -8.14 6.50
N THR A 31 5.64 -7.86 7.26
CA THR A 31 4.29 -7.80 6.72
C THR A 31 3.97 -6.38 6.26
N TRP A 32 3.19 -6.25 5.19
CA TRP A 32 2.84 -4.96 4.62
C TRP A 32 1.38 -4.94 4.17
N ALA A 33 0.61 -4.02 4.75
CA ALA A 33 -0.78 -3.78 4.42
C ALA A 33 -1.11 -2.28 4.52
N GLY A 34 -2.33 -1.91 4.18
CA GLY A 34 -2.83 -0.55 4.24
C GLY A 34 -4.27 -0.48 4.71
N VAL A 35 -4.63 0.67 5.25
CA VAL A 35 -5.98 1.01 5.69
C VAL A 35 -6.35 2.38 5.16
N LEU A 36 -7.53 2.50 4.55
CA LEU A 36 -8.12 3.75 4.08
C LEU A 36 -9.47 3.95 4.77
N TYR A 37 -9.71 5.15 5.28
CA TYR A 37 -11.00 5.58 5.79
C TYR A 37 -11.47 6.79 5.00
N ASP A 38 -12.67 6.73 4.43
CA ASP A 38 -13.28 7.80 3.60
C ASP A 38 -14.25 8.71 4.39
N GLY A 39 -14.44 8.43 5.68
CA GLY A 39 -15.41 9.12 6.54
C GLY A 39 -16.62 8.28 6.91
N GLU A 40 -16.87 7.21 6.15
CA GLU A 40 -18.01 6.31 6.34
C GLU A 40 -17.53 4.85 6.45
N THR A 41 -16.71 4.44 5.48
CA THR A 41 -16.25 3.07 5.28
C THR A 41 -14.76 2.94 5.54
N MET A 42 -14.41 1.85 6.22
CA MET A 42 -13.03 1.46 6.50
C MET A 42 -12.61 0.34 5.54
N TYR A 43 -11.69 0.64 4.64
CA TYR A 43 -11.11 -0.32 3.70
C TYR A 43 -9.80 -0.87 4.24
N LYS A 44 -9.53 -2.14 3.95
CA LYS A 44 -8.30 -2.82 4.32
C LYS A 44 -7.76 -3.54 3.10
N SER A 45 -6.48 -3.39 2.82
CA SER A 45 -5.83 -4.19 1.78
C SER A 45 -5.64 -5.64 2.23
N PRO A 46 -5.33 -6.55 1.30
CA PRO A 46 -4.57 -7.75 1.62
C PRO A 46 -3.28 -7.42 2.37
N GLU A 47 -2.80 -8.36 3.19
CA GLU A 47 -1.47 -8.29 3.79
C GLU A 47 -0.49 -9.10 2.96
N TYR A 48 0.61 -8.47 2.55
CA TYR A 48 1.70 -9.16 1.87
C TYR A 48 2.79 -9.57 2.85
N GLN A 49 3.34 -10.76 2.63
CA GLN A 49 4.54 -11.25 3.30
C GLN A 49 5.76 -10.92 2.44
N ILE A 50 6.56 -9.95 2.86
CA ILE A 50 7.78 -9.54 2.15
C ILE A 50 8.95 -10.24 2.81
N THR A 51 9.29 -11.45 2.36
CA THR A 51 10.32 -12.32 2.98
C THR A 51 11.75 -12.08 2.50
N HIS A 52 11.92 -11.32 1.41
CA HIS A 52 13.21 -11.06 0.75
C HIS A 52 13.38 -9.57 0.47
N ILE A 53 13.35 -8.75 1.53
CA ILE A 53 13.56 -7.31 1.41
C ILE A 53 14.97 -7.03 0.87
N VAL A 54 15.03 -6.28 -0.22
CA VAL A 54 16.26 -5.75 -0.82
C VAL A 54 16.55 -4.36 -0.26
N ASP A 55 15.55 -3.49 -0.27
CA ASP A 55 15.66 -2.13 0.28
C ASP A 55 14.27 -1.60 0.65
N ARG A 56 14.13 -1.19 1.90
CA ARG A 56 12.86 -0.67 2.46
C ARG A 56 12.69 0.85 2.33
N VAL A 57 13.76 1.57 1.98
CA VAL A 57 13.69 3.02 1.79
C VAL A 57 12.76 3.33 0.61
N GLY A 58 11.93 4.37 0.73
CA GLY A 58 10.91 4.72 -0.26
C GLY A 58 9.63 3.87 -0.23
N GLY A 59 9.48 2.93 0.71
CA GLY A 59 8.26 2.12 0.84
C GLY A 59 7.00 2.96 1.09
N GLY A 60 7.10 4.02 1.91
CA GLY A 60 6.00 4.94 2.16
C GLY A 60 5.67 5.83 0.95
N ASP A 61 6.70 6.36 0.29
CA ASP A 61 6.54 7.24 -0.88
C ASP A 61 5.95 6.47 -2.07
N SER A 62 6.42 5.24 -2.29
CA SER A 62 5.85 4.33 -3.30
C SER A 62 4.39 3.97 -3.01
N PHE A 63 4.03 3.76 -1.74
CA PHE A 63 2.63 3.56 -1.34
C PHE A 63 1.77 4.78 -1.68
N MET A 64 2.20 5.99 -1.29
CA MET A 64 1.44 7.20 -1.57
C MET A 64 1.37 7.52 -3.07
N GLY A 65 2.45 7.32 -3.82
CA GLY A 65 2.45 7.45 -5.28
C GLY A 65 1.49 6.45 -5.95
N GLY A 66 1.52 5.19 -5.52
CA GLY A 66 0.59 4.17 -5.98
C GLY A 66 -0.87 4.48 -5.60
N LEU A 67 -1.12 5.04 -4.43
CA LEU A 67 -2.46 5.45 -4.01
C LEU A 67 -3.00 6.61 -4.85
N ILE A 68 -2.19 7.64 -5.09
CA ILE A 68 -2.58 8.77 -5.95
C ILE A 68 -2.92 8.25 -7.36
N TYR A 69 -2.07 7.38 -7.92
CA TYR A 69 -2.36 6.73 -9.20
C TYR A 69 -3.68 5.94 -9.14
N GLY A 70 -3.85 5.10 -8.12
CA GLY A 70 -5.05 4.27 -7.95
C GLY A 70 -6.33 5.09 -7.83
N LEU A 71 -6.33 6.18 -7.05
CA LEU A 71 -7.49 7.07 -6.91
C LEU A 71 -7.84 7.79 -8.22
N LEU A 72 -6.86 8.08 -9.07
CA LEU A 72 -7.09 8.67 -10.39
C LEU A 72 -7.58 7.63 -11.41
N LYS A 73 -7.05 6.40 -11.33
CA LYS A 73 -7.36 5.29 -12.24
C LYS A 73 -8.72 4.65 -11.93
N TYR A 74 -9.10 4.60 -10.65
CA TYR A 74 -10.30 3.96 -10.12
C TYR A 74 -11.11 4.95 -9.26
N PRO A 75 -11.75 5.98 -9.87
CA PRO A 75 -12.30 7.15 -9.19
C PRO A 75 -13.42 6.87 -8.16
N GLU A 76 -13.98 5.66 -8.17
CA GLU A 76 -15.07 5.24 -7.28
C GLU A 76 -14.79 3.90 -6.58
N ASP A 77 -13.55 3.40 -6.68
CA ASP A 77 -13.14 2.13 -6.09
C ASP A 77 -11.92 2.33 -5.19
N ASP A 78 -12.20 2.89 -4.01
CA ASP A 78 -11.20 3.15 -2.98
C ASP A 78 -10.51 1.86 -2.50
N GLN A 79 -11.20 0.71 -2.57
CA GLN A 79 -10.61 -0.58 -2.22
C GLN A 79 -9.54 -0.98 -3.24
N ASN A 80 -9.84 -0.86 -4.53
CA ASN A 80 -8.88 -1.19 -5.58
C ASN A 80 -7.72 -0.19 -5.63
N ALA A 81 -7.98 1.10 -5.40
CA ALA A 81 -6.93 2.11 -5.23
C ALA A 81 -5.98 1.78 -4.07
N LEU A 82 -6.53 1.34 -2.93
CA LEU A 82 -5.73 0.89 -1.79
C LEU A 82 -4.93 -0.38 -2.10
N ASN A 83 -5.54 -1.35 -2.77
CA ASN A 83 -4.87 -2.60 -3.17
C ASN A 83 -3.68 -2.30 -4.11
N PHE A 84 -3.86 -1.39 -5.07
CA PHE A 84 -2.79 -0.94 -5.97
C PHE A 84 -1.64 -0.29 -5.21
N ALA A 85 -1.95 0.61 -4.28
CA ALA A 85 -0.96 1.28 -3.44
C ALA A 85 -0.10 0.29 -2.65
N VAL A 86 -0.73 -0.71 -2.03
CA VAL A 86 -0.03 -1.72 -1.24
C VAL A 86 0.81 -2.65 -2.12
N ALA A 87 0.30 -3.10 -3.27
CA ALA A 87 1.05 -3.92 -4.20
C ALA A 87 2.27 -3.18 -4.78
N ALA A 88 2.10 -1.92 -5.19
CA ALA A 88 3.20 -1.08 -5.69
C ALA A 88 4.30 -0.89 -4.64
N SER A 89 3.90 -0.63 -3.39
CA SER A 89 4.84 -0.50 -2.28
C SER A 89 5.49 -1.84 -1.89
N CYS A 90 4.77 -2.95 -2.00
CA CYS A 90 5.32 -4.29 -1.79
C CYS A 90 6.45 -4.56 -2.80
N LEU A 91 6.23 -4.27 -4.09
CA LEU A 91 7.27 -4.40 -5.12
C LEU A 91 8.48 -3.50 -4.82
N LYS A 92 8.26 -2.27 -4.33
CA LYS A 92 9.35 -1.35 -3.99
C LYS A 92 10.35 -1.95 -3.00
N HIS A 93 9.89 -2.77 -2.05
CA HIS A 93 10.78 -3.42 -1.08
C HIS A 93 11.77 -4.41 -1.71
N THR A 94 11.53 -4.81 -2.97
CA THR A 94 12.39 -5.71 -3.76
C THR A 94 13.32 -4.97 -4.73
N ILE A 95 13.28 -3.63 -4.73
CA ILE A 95 14.02 -2.75 -5.64
C ILE A 95 14.99 -1.90 -4.83
N LYS A 96 16.26 -1.88 -5.23
CA LYS A 96 17.32 -1.08 -4.60
C LYS A 96 17.13 0.42 -4.85
N GLY A 97 17.42 1.24 -3.84
CA GLY A 97 17.30 2.70 -3.91
C GLY A 97 15.88 3.17 -3.59
N ASP A 98 15.64 4.47 -3.62
CA ASP A 98 14.45 5.09 -3.01
C ASP A 98 13.22 5.09 -3.94
N ALA A 99 13.43 5.18 -5.25
CA ALA A 99 12.34 5.29 -6.23
C ALA A 99 11.65 3.94 -6.48
N ASN A 100 10.33 3.97 -6.71
CA ASN A 100 9.63 2.79 -7.22
C ASN A 100 9.82 2.69 -8.73
N LEU A 101 10.42 1.59 -9.18
CA LEU A 101 10.66 1.30 -10.60
C LEU A 101 9.70 0.23 -11.14
N ALA A 102 8.71 -0.19 -10.35
CA ALA A 102 7.69 -1.12 -10.79
C ALA A 102 6.80 -0.49 -11.87
N THR A 103 6.48 -1.27 -12.90
CA THR A 103 5.52 -0.93 -13.95
C THR A 103 4.09 -1.16 -13.47
N VAL A 104 3.11 -0.51 -14.11
CA VAL A 104 1.68 -0.72 -13.81
C VAL A 104 1.31 -2.21 -13.96
N ASP A 105 1.77 -2.86 -15.03
CA ASP A 105 1.48 -4.27 -15.30
C ASP A 105 2.03 -5.20 -14.20
N GLU A 106 3.22 -4.93 -13.67
CA GLU A 106 3.78 -5.70 -12.55
C GLU A 106 2.96 -5.52 -11.27
N VAL A 107 2.47 -4.30 -11.02
CA VAL A 107 1.61 -4.01 -9.86
C VAL A 107 0.28 -4.74 -10.00
N GLU A 108 -0.39 -4.61 -11.14
CA GLU A 108 -1.68 -5.26 -11.41
C GLU A 108 -1.55 -6.81 -11.39
N LYS A 109 -0.44 -7.34 -11.92
CA LYS A 109 -0.11 -8.77 -11.83
C LYS A 109 -0.01 -9.23 -10.37
N LEU A 110 0.70 -8.48 -9.51
CA LEU A 110 0.80 -8.79 -8.08
C LEU A 110 -0.56 -8.67 -7.36
N MET A 111 -1.39 -7.68 -7.73
CA MET A 111 -2.74 -7.53 -7.18
C MET A 111 -3.66 -8.69 -7.55
N SER A 112 -3.52 -9.22 -8.77
CA SER A 112 -4.34 -10.32 -9.30
C SER A 112 -3.90 -11.72 -8.85
N GLY A 113 -2.70 -11.83 -8.28
CA GLY A 113 -2.04 -13.11 -7.99
C GLY A 113 -2.06 -13.52 -6.52
N ASP A 114 -1.34 -14.62 -6.24
CA ASP A 114 -1.26 -15.24 -4.91
C ASP A 114 -0.47 -14.34 -3.93
N ALA A 115 -1.09 -13.94 -2.82
CA ALA A 115 -0.62 -12.96 -1.83
C ALA A 115 0.72 -13.30 -1.12
N SER A 116 1.40 -14.36 -1.56
CA SER A 116 2.68 -14.85 -1.06
C SER A 116 3.86 -13.89 -1.25
N GLY A 117 3.69 -12.77 -1.96
CA GLY A 117 4.77 -11.80 -2.18
C GLY A 117 5.94 -12.35 -3.01
N ARG A 118 5.80 -13.56 -3.57
CA ARG A 118 6.77 -14.14 -4.51
C ARG A 118 6.67 -13.40 -5.83
N VAL A 119 7.52 -12.38 -5.98
CA VAL A 119 7.69 -11.65 -7.23
C VAL A 119 8.29 -12.61 -8.26
N ALA A 120 7.44 -13.27 -9.05
CA ALA A 120 7.83 -14.01 -10.22
C ALA A 120 8.04 -13.03 -11.39
N ARG A 121 9.31 -12.70 -11.65
CA ARG A 121 9.74 -12.00 -12.86
C ARG A 121 9.71 -12.95 -14.04
#